data_AF-A0A401ZQP5-F1
#
_entry.id   AF-A0A401ZQP5-F1
#
_cell.length_a   1.000
_cell.length_b   1.000
_cell.length_c   1.000
_cell.angle_alpha   90.00
_cell.angle_beta   90.00
_cell.angle_gamma   90.00
#
_symmetry.space_group_name_H-M   'P 1'
#
loop_
_entity.id
_entity.type
_entity.pdbx_description
1 polymer ?
#
loop_
_entity_poly.entity_id
_entity_poly.type
_entity_poly.pdbx_seq_one_letter_code
_entity_poly.pdbx_strand_id
1 'polypeptide(L)'
;MPNTPIIQGPWLPQPQKQLCNISQYRAIIDQATVSIRESTVQIKEYTTFISESQGPYRTPFCRAVQHAIQSTSVALKPCSQQLEYPELLSTELKIQRYRFLAFYRTIEHLVDVLVFHIQNLSAVHVLQPQEAPQMRRQVIRELELLAHYLEMLPEILKILCDQGIFYT
;
A
#
# COMPACT_ATOMS: atom_id res chain seq x y z
N MET A 1 36.16 -26.40 21.09
CA MET A 1 34.75 -26.82 21.11
C MET A 1 34.44 -27.48 19.79
N PRO A 2 33.92 -28.71 19.76
CA PRO A 2 33.77 -29.47 18.52
C PRO A 2 32.60 -28.92 17.68
N ASN A 3 32.89 -28.68 16.40
CA ASN A 3 31.92 -28.43 15.34
C ASN A 3 30.96 -29.61 15.24
N THR A 4 29.69 -29.38 15.57
CA THR A 4 28.62 -30.31 15.22
C THR A 4 28.14 -29.97 13.80
N PRO A 5 28.25 -30.88 12.83
CA PRO A 5 27.65 -30.66 11.52
C PRO A 5 26.12 -30.75 11.67
N ILE A 6 25.43 -29.69 11.26
CA ILE A 6 23.97 -29.68 11.15
C ILE A 6 23.60 -30.67 10.04
N ILE A 7 23.08 -31.84 10.45
CA ILE A 7 22.56 -32.86 9.54
C ILE A 7 21.28 -32.29 8.89
N GLN A 8 21.38 -31.87 7.63
CA GLN A 8 20.20 -31.60 6.82
C GLN A 8 19.59 -32.95 6.39
N GLY A 9 18.49 -33.35 7.02
CA GLY A 9 17.73 -34.55 6.65
C GLY A 9 16.99 -34.36 5.32
N PRO A 10 16.77 -35.43 4.52
CA PRO A 10 16.27 -35.35 3.15
C PRO A 10 14.72 -35.28 3.01
N TRP A 11 13.98 -34.84 4.03
CA TRP A 11 12.52 -35.04 4.09
C TRP A 11 11.66 -33.81 4.39
N LEU A 12 12.12 -32.62 4.04
CA LEU A 12 11.20 -31.51 3.81
C LEU A 12 11.12 -31.30 2.30
N PRO A 13 9.99 -31.64 1.64
CA PRO A 13 9.76 -31.13 0.31
C PRO A 13 9.87 -29.62 0.43
N GLN A 14 10.91 -29.04 -0.20
CA GLN A 14 10.91 -27.60 -0.42
C GLN A 14 9.55 -27.29 -1.02
N PRO A 15 8.79 -26.31 -0.48
CA PRO A 15 7.52 -25.95 -1.11
C PRO A 15 7.86 -25.66 -2.56
N GLN A 16 7.37 -26.51 -3.47
CA GLN A 16 7.46 -26.28 -4.90
C GLN A 16 6.62 -25.02 -5.12
N LYS A 17 7.28 -23.88 -5.00
CA LYS A 17 6.69 -22.57 -5.13
C LYS A 17 6.16 -22.50 -6.56
N GLN A 18 4.84 -22.58 -6.68
CA GLN A 18 4.16 -22.41 -7.96
C GLN A 18 4.56 -21.05 -8.51
N LEU A 19 5.32 -21.07 -9.61
CA LEU A 19 5.58 -19.88 -10.40
C LEU A 19 4.23 -19.41 -10.95
N CYS A 20 3.84 -18.20 -10.59
CA CYS A 20 2.62 -17.56 -11.09
C CYS A 20 2.75 -17.40 -12.62
N ASN A 21 1.81 -17.96 -13.39
CA ASN A 21 1.83 -17.80 -14.84
C ASN A 21 1.46 -16.35 -15.22
N ILE A 22 1.83 -15.90 -16.43
CA ILE A 22 1.60 -14.51 -16.86
C ILE A 22 0.13 -14.08 -16.75
N SER A 23 -0.80 -14.99 -17.04
CA SER A 23 -2.24 -14.70 -16.96
C SER A 23 -2.71 -14.47 -15.53
N GLN A 24 -2.19 -15.22 -14.56
CA GLN A 24 -2.47 -15.05 -13.14
C GLN A 24 -1.87 -13.73 -12.64
N TYR A 25 -0.65 -13.41 -13.05
CA TYR A 25 -0.01 -12.15 -12.65
C TYR A 25 -0.75 -10.92 -13.23
N ARG A 26 -1.18 -11.00 -14.50
CA ARG A 26 -2.02 -9.97 -15.13
C ARG A 26 -3.34 -9.80 -14.40
N ALA A 27 -4.04 -10.90 -14.08
CA ALA A 27 -5.29 -10.83 -13.33
C ALA A 27 -5.11 -10.18 -11.95
N ILE A 28 -4.00 -10.48 -11.25
CA ILE A 28 -3.67 -9.84 -9.97
C ILE A 28 -3.42 -8.35 -10.15
N ILE A 29 -2.68 -7.93 -11.19
CA ILE A 29 -2.42 -6.52 -11.47
C ILE A 29 -3.70 -5.78 -11.88
N ASP A 30 -4.55 -6.38 -12.70
CA ASP A 30 -5.82 -5.78 -13.10
C ASP A 30 -6.73 -5.58 -11.87
N GLN A 31 -6.83 -6.60 -11.01
CA GLN A 31 -7.62 -6.52 -9.78
C GLN A 31 -7.06 -5.51 -8.78
N ALA A 32 -5.74 -5.44 -8.64
CA ALA A 32 -5.09 -4.44 -7.81
C ALA A 32 -5.32 -3.03 -8.38
N THR A 33 -5.22 -2.86 -9.70
CA THR A 33 -5.45 -1.58 -10.39
C THR A 33 -6.87 -1.06 -10.17
N VAL A 34 -7.88 -1.93 -10.24
CA VAL A 34 -9.27 -1.57 -9.92
C VAL A 34 -9.37 -1.13 -8.47
N SER A 35 -8.85 -1.94 -7.53
CA SER A 35 -8.87 -1.61 -6.09
C SER A 35 -8.17 -0.28 -5.78
N ILE A 36 -7.03 0.00 -6.41
CA ILE A 36 -6.29 1.25 -6.23
C ILE A 36 -7.11 2.44 -6.70
N ARG A 37 -7.79 2.33 -7.84
CA ARG A 37 -8.65 3.40 -8.36
C ARG A 37 -9.82 3.68 -7.43
N GLU A 38 -10.48 2.65 -6.93
CA GLU A 38 -11.57 2.78 -5.95
C GLU A 38 -11.08 3.45 -4.66
N SER A 39 -9.95 3.00 -4.11
CA SER A 39 -9.29 3.62 -2.96
C SER A 39 -8.96 5.09 -3.21
N THR A 40 -8.44 5.42 -4.41
CA THR A 40 -8.09 6.80 -4.78
C THR A 40 -9.32 7.71 -4.75
N VAL A 41 -10.46 7.25 -5.29
CA VAL A 41 -11.73 8.00 -5.27
C VAL A 41 -12.18 8.21 -3.82
N GLN A 42 -12.19 7.15 -3.01
CA GLN A 42 -12.60 7.25 -1.60
C GLN A 42 -11.72 8.22 -0.81
N ILE A 43 -10.40 8.18 -1.01
CA ILE A 43 -9.47 9.09 -0.33
C ILE A 43 -9.75 10.54 -0.72
N LYS A 44 -10.02 10.82 -2.00
CA LYS A 44 -10.40 12.17 -2.45
C LYS A 44 -11.71 12.66 -1.82
N GLU A 45 -12.72 11.79 -1.74
CA GLU A 45 -13.98 12.11 -1.07
C GLU A 45 -13.76 12.47 0.40
N TYR A 46 -12.90 11.72 1.11
CA TYR A 46 -12.53 12.04 2.48
C TYR A 46 -11.75 13.34 2.61
N THR A 47 -10.83 13.63 1.68
CA THR A 47 -10.12 14.92 1.63
C THR A 47 -11.10 16.08 1.52
N THR A 48 -12.07 15.99 0.60
CA THR A 48 -13.11 17.01 0.44
C THR A 48 -13.94 17.16 1.71
N PHE A 49 -14.39 16.05 2.30
CA PHE A 49 -15.17 16.08 3.53
C PHE A 49 -14.43 16.72 4.71
N ILE A 50 -13.15 16.35 4.92
CA ILE A 50 -12.31 16.92 6.00
C ILE A 50 -12.03 18.40 5.76
N SER A 51 -11.94 18.81 4.49
CA SER A 51 -11.75 20.22 4.13
C SER A 51 -12.99 21.06 4.40
N GLU A 52 -14.18 20.53 4.12
CA GLU A 52 -15.45 21.25 4.22
C GLU A 52 -16.06 21.22 5.63
N SER A 53 -15.80 20.16 6.40
CA SER A 53 -16.38 20.01 7.74
C SER A 53 -15.71 20.93 8.76
N GLN A 54 -16.47 21.75 9.49
CA GLN A 54 -15.92 22.66 10.52
C GLN A 54 -16.06 22.15 11.96
N GLY A 55 -16.84 21.10 12.21
CA GLY A 55 -17.11 20.58 13.55
C GLY A 55 -16.23 19.41 14.01
N PRO A 56 -16.48 18.86 15.21
CA PRO A 56 -15.83 17.65 15.69
C PRO A 56 -16.13 16.48 14.77
N TYR A 57 -15.07 15.82 14.29
CA TYR A 57 -15.19 14.57 13.56
C TYR A 57 -15.76 13.51 14.50
N ARG A 58 -17.00 13.07 14.25
CA ARG A 58 -17.58 11.98 15.03
C ARG A 58 -16.75 10.71 14.79
N THR A 59 -16.47 9.97 15.85
CA THR A 59 -15.74 8.68 15.86
C THR A 59 -16.10 7.68 14.75
N PRO A 60 -17.38 7.50 14.32
CA PRO A 60 -17.71 6.65 13.18
C PRO A 60 -17.07 7.09 11.86
N PHE A 61 -16.89 8.41 11.64
CA PHE A 61 -16.24 8.92 10.44
C PHE A 61 -14.75 8.56 10.42
N CYS A 62 -14.02 8.82 11.52
CA CYS A 62 -12.60 8.48 11.62
C CYS A 62 -12.33 6.98 11.39
N ARG A 63 -13.24 6.10 11.86
CA ARG A 63 -13.15 4.65 11.60
C ARG A 63 -13.39 4.29 10.14
N ALA A 64 -14.33 4.95 9.46
CA ALA A 64 -14.57 4.73 8.03
C ALA A 64 -13.36 5.14 7.18
N VAL A 65 -12.78 6.32 7.47
CA VAL A 65 -11.55 6.78 6.81
C VAL A 65 -10.41 5.80 7.08
N GLN A 66 -10.23 5.38 8.34
CA GLN A 66 -9.21 4.38 8.69
C GLN A 66 -9.39 3.08 7.91
N HIS A 67 -10.60 2.55 7.82
CA HIS A 67 -10.87 1.31 7.10
C HIS A 67 -10.54 1.42 5.62
N ALA A 68 -10.87 2.54 4.97
CA ALA A 68 -10.55 2.78 3.56
C ALA A 68 -9.04 2.97 3.30
N ILE A 69 -8.33 3.65 4.22
CA ILE A 69 -6.88 3.80 4.11
C ILE A 69 -6.20 2.43 4.32
N GLN A 70 -6.66 1.64 5.29
CA GLN A 70 -6.14 0.30 5.55
C GLN A 70 -6.45 -0.68 4.40
N SER A 71 -7.64 -0.62 3.81
CA SER A 71 -7.99 -1.47 2.66
C SER A 71 -7.08 -1.21 1.46
N THR A 72 -6.59 0.02 1.32
CA THR A 72 -5.59 0.38 0.30
C THR A 72 -4.28 -0.37 0.49
N SER A 73 -3.75 -0.41 1.73
CA SER A 73 -2.55 -1.21 2.05
C SER A 73 -2.77 -2.70 1.78
N VAL A 74 -3.94 -3.23 2.16
CA VAL A 74 -4.32 -4.63 1.90
C VAL A 74 -4.38 -4.93 0.40
N ALA A 75 -4.93 -4.04 -0.42
CA ALA A 75 -5.05 -4.21 -1.86
C ALA A 75 -3.68 -4.26 -2.57
N LEU A 76 -2.68 -3.57 -2.02
CA LEU A 76 -1.34 -3.48 -2.59
C LEU A 76 -0.42 -4.64 -2.17
N LYS A 77 -0.71 -5.31 -1.05
CA LYS A 77 0.09 -6.39 -0.49
C LYS A 77 0.28 -7.60 -1.42
N PRO A 78 -0.74 -8.07 -2.18
CA PRO A 78 -0.54 -9.14 -3.16
C PRO A 78 0.48 -8.78 -4.26
N CYS A 79 0.49 -7.52 -4.71
CA CYS A 79 1.44 -7.05 -5.72
C CYS A 79 2.88 -7.09 -5.19
N SER A 80 3.10 -6.68 -3.93
CA SER A 80 4.44 -6.71 -3.33
C SER A 80 4.95 -8.14 -3.11
N GLN A 81 4.08 -9.05 -2.66
CA GLN A 81 4.42 -10.47 -2.43
C GLN A 81 4.79 -11.23 -3.70
N GLN A 82 4.06 -11.00 -4.80
CA GLN A 82 4.32 -11.67 -6.08
C GLN A 82 5.62 -11.19 -6.74
N LEU A 83 6.10 -10.01 -6.37
CA LEU A 83 7.38 -9.48 -6.83
C LEU A 83 8.58 -10.07 -6.06
N GLU A 84 8.43 -11.05 -5.17
CA GLU A 84 9.55 -11.58 -4.35
C GLU A 84 10.56 -12.49 -5.09
N TYR A 85 10.49 -12.63 -6.42
CA TYR A 85 11.38 -13.49 -7.23
C TYR A 85 12.34 -12.72 -8.14
N PRO A 86 13.30 -11.96 -7.59
CA PRO A 86 14.18 -11.08 -8.38
C PRO A 86 15.17 -11.83 -9.26
N GLU A 87 15.50 -13.09 -8.96
CA GLU A 87 16.60 -13.80 -9.60
C GLU A 87 16.36 -14.04 -11.10
N LEU A 88 15.09 -14.16 -11.50
CA LEU A 88 14.66 -14.44 -12.86
C LEU A 88 14.36 -13.17 -13.68
N LEU A 89 14.44 -11.98 -13.07
CA LEU A 89 14.13 -10.72 -13.73
C LEU A 89 15.35 -10.15 -14.47
N SER A 90 15.10 -9.50 -15.62
CA SER A 90 16.11 -8.67 -16.30
C SER A 90 16.56 -7.51 -15.39
N THR A 91 17.73 -6.95 -15.65
CA THR A 91 18.25 -5.80 -14.87
C THR A 91 17.28 -4.62 -14.88
N GLU A 92 16.65 -4.34 -16.02
CA GLU A 92 15.66 -3.26 -16.17
C GLU A 92 14.42 -3.51 -15.31
N LEU A 93 13.90 -4.75 -15.31
CA LEU A 93 12.76 -5.14 -14.47
C LEU A 93 13.09 -5.15 -12.99
N LYS A 94 14.33 -5.50 -12.62
CA LYS A 94 14.81 -5.35 -11.23
C LYS A 94 14.73 -3.90 -10.79
N ILE A 95 15.16 -2.95 -11.62
CA ILE A 95 15.09 -1.51 -11.33
C ILE A 95 13.63 -1.06 -11.16
N GLN A 96 12.74 -1.44 -12.09
CA GLN A 96 11.32 -1.07 -11.99
C GLN A 96 10.66 -1.70 -10.76
N ARG A 97 11.01 -2.94 -10.43
CA ARG A 97 10.58 -3.60 -9.20
C ARG A 97 11.07 -2.86 -7.96
N TYR A 98 12.33 -2.46 -7.90
CA TYR A 98 12.85 -1.68 -6.78
C TYR A 98 12.13 -0.34 -6.65
N ARG A 99 11.84 0.32 -7.78
CA ARG A 99 11.02 1.54 -7.80
C ARG A 99 9.63 1.28 -7.22
N PHE A 100 8.95 0.24 -7.68
CA PHE A 100 7.64 -0.15 -7.15
C PHE A 100 7.70 -0.47 -5.65
N LEU A 101 8.66 -1.27 -5.19
CA LEU A 101 8.77 -1.64 -3.78
C LEU A 101 9.08 -0.44 -2.89
N ALA A 102 9.93 0.48 -3.36
CA ALA A 102 10.19 1.74 -2.66
C ALA A 102 8.90 2.55 -2.54
N PHE A 103 8.16 2.68 -3.63
CA PHE A 103 6.91 3.43 -3.71
C PHE A 103 5.80 2.81 -2.85
N TYR A 104 5.66 1.49 -2.90
CA TYR A 104 4.76 0.72 -2.04
C TYR A 104 5.06 0.95 -0.56
N ARG A 105 6.34 0.89 -0.15
CA ARG A 105 6.75 1.15 1.24
C ARG A 105 6.46 2.59 1.66
N THR A 106 6.62 3.56 0.75
CA THR A 106 6.24 4.95 1.02
C THR A 106 4.73 5.07 1.27
N ILE A 107 3.90 4.40 0.46
CA ILE A 107 2.45 4.38 0.66
C ILE A 107 2.07 3.69 1.97
N GLU A 108 2.67 2.54 2.27
CA GLU A 108 2.42 1.81 3.52
C GLU A 108 2.75 2.68 4.74
N HIS A 109 3.89 3.38 4.70
CA HIS A 109 4.27 4.32 5.75
C HIS A 109 3.30 5.51 5.86
N LEU A 110 2.88 6.09 4.74
CA LEU A 110 1.91 7.20 4.73
C LEU A 110 0.55 6.76 5.27
N VAL A 111 0.11 5.55 4.93
CA VAL A 111 -1.10 4.93 5.47
C VAL A 111 -1.01 4.83 6.99
N ASP A 112 0.09 4.33 7.53
CA ASP A 112 0.29 4.19 8.98
C ASP A 112 0.27 5.55 9.69
N VAL A 113 0.98 6.54 9.13
CA VAL A 113 1.03 7.91 9.67
C VAL A 113 -0.35 8.58 9.61
N LEU A 114 -1.08 8.44 8.52
CA LEU A 114 -2.43 8.98 8.35
C LEU A 114 -3.41 8.38 9.35
N VAL A 115 -3.38 7.06 9.54
CA VAL A 115 -4.23 6.39 10.52
C VAL A 115 -3.96 6.94 11.92
N PHE A 116 -2.70 7.12 12.29
CA PHE A 116 -2.31 7.73 13.56
C PHE A 116 -2.82 9.18 13.68
N HIS A 117 -2.63 10.02 12.66
CA HIS A 117 -3.07 11.41 12.71
C HIS A 117 -4.59 11.57 12.70
N ILE A 118 -5.34 10.74 11.99
CA ILE A 118 -6.81 10.76 11.99
C ILE A 118 -7.35 10.35 13.36
N GLN A 119 -6.74 9.34 14.00
CA GLN A 119 -7.09 8.96 15.37
C GLN A 119 -6.84 10.12 16.34
N ASN A 120 -5.68 10.75 16.24
CA ASN A 120 -5.34 11.88 17.09
C ASN A 120 -6.18 13.14 16.81
N LEU A 121 -6.57 13.39 15.56
CA LEU A 121 -7.40 14.53 15.20
C LEU A 121 -8.73 14.52 15.97
N SER A 122 -9.32 13.34 16.16
CA SER A 122 -10.53 13.19 16.97
C SER A 122 -10.30 13.53 18.45
N ALA A 123 -9.15 13.12 19.01
CA ALA A 123 -8.78 13.41 20.40
C ALA A 123 -8.41 14.88 20.61
N VAL A 124 -7.61 15.46 19.72
CA VAL A 124 -7.19 16.87 19.74
C VAL A 124 -8.41 17.79 19.60
N HIS A 125 -9.39 17.44 18.77
CA HIS A 125 -10.61 18.24 18.66
C HIS A 125 -11.39 18.35 19.99
N VAL A 126 -11.30 17.34 20.86
CA VAL A 126 -11.97 17.32 22.18
C VAL A 126 -11.09 17.93 23.27
N LEU A 127 -9.81 17.59 23.30
CA LEU A 127 -8.90 17.92 24.41
C LEU A 127 -8.16 19.25 24.20
N GLN A 128 -7.87 19.62 22.94
CA GLN A 128 -7.05 20.76 22.54
C GLN A 128 -7.60 21.42 21.25
N PRO A 129 -8.84 21.96 21.28
CA PRO A 129 -9.52 22.44 20.08
C PRO A 129 -8.77 23.54 19.31
N GLN A 130 -7.89 24.29 19.98
CA GLN A 130 -7.00 25.28 19.37
C GLN A 130 -5.96 24.68 18.42
N GLU A 131 -5.54 23.42 18.62
CA GLU A 131 -4.57 22.71 17.77
C GLU A 131 -5.25 21.94 16.62
N ALA A 132 -6.56 21.70 16.71
CA ALA A 132 -7.33 20.95 15.73
C ALA A 132 -7.24 21.50 14.29
N PRO A 133 -7.23 22.84 14.04
CA PRO A 133 -7.07 23.37 12.68
C PRO A 133 -5.70 23.07 12.07
N GLN A 134 -4.64 23.01 12.88
CA GLN A 134 -3.31 22.67 12.40
C GLN A 134 -3.21 21.19 12.06
N MET A 135 -3.66 20.32 12.96
CA MET A 135 -3.68 18.88 12.73
C MET A 135 -4.57 18.49 11.55
N ARG A 136 -5.71 19.16 11.37
CA ARG A 136 -6.58 18.98 10.19
C ARG A 136 -5.85 19.29 8.88
N ARG A 137 -5.15 20.42 8.82
CA ARG A 137 -4.37 20.79 7.63
C ARG A 137 -3.27 19.78 7.32
N GLN A 138 -2.66 19.20 8.35
CA GLN A 138 -1.69 18.13 8.19
C GLN A 138 -2.32 16.86 7.60
N VAL A 139 -3.45 16.40 8.17
CA VAL A 139 -4.19 15.23 7.66
C VAL A 139 -4.62 15.42 6.20
N ILE A 140 -5.12 16.61 5.83
CA ILE A 140 -5.49 16.93 4.45
C ILE A 140 -4.30 16.77 3.51
N ARG A 141 -3.15 17.37 3.84
CA ARG A 141 -1.93 17.28 3.02
C ARG A 141 -1.46 15.85 2.83
N GLU A 142 -1.52 15.05 3.89
CA GLU A 142 -1.11 13.65 3.82
C GLU A 142 -2.10 12.80 2.99
N LEU A 143 -3.40 13.08 3.06
CA LEU A 143 -4.41 12.43 2.21
C LEU A 143 -4.23 12.80 0.73
N GLU A 144 -3.95 14.07 0.43
CA GLU A 144 -3.63 14.54 -0.93
C GLU A 144 -2.38 13.85 -1.46
N LEU A 145 -1.33 13.73 -0.64
CA LEU A 145 -0.10 13.04 -0.99
C LEU A 145 -0.35 11.54 -1.25
N LEU A 146 -1.14 10.89 -0.40
CA LEU A 146 -1.53 9.49 -0.58
C LEU A 146 -2.31 9.30 -1.88
N ALA A 147 -3.29 10.16 -2.17
CA ALA A 147 -4.06 10.11 -3.42
C ALA A 147 -3.14 10.25 -4.64
N HIS A 148 -2.20 11.20 -4.59
CA HIS A 148 -1.23 11.40 -5.67
C HIS A 148 -0.35 10.16 -5.92
N TYR A 149 0.13 9.51 -4.85
CA TYR A 149 0.87 8.27 -4.99
C TYR A 149 0.01 7.13 -5.58
N LEU A 150 -1.24 6.99 -5.13
CA LEU A 150 -2.13 5.96 -5.66
C LEU A 150 -2.49 6.19 -7.13
N GLU A 151 -2.56 7.43 -7.60
CA GLU A 151 -2.79 7.73 -9.03
C GLU A 151 -1.65 7.28 -9.94
N MET A 152 -0.41 7.37 -9.47
CA MET A 152 0.77 6.95 -10.24
C MET A 152 0.94 5.43 -10.28
N LEU A 153 0.39 4.73 -9.28
CA LEU A 153 0.68 3.32 -9.05
C LEU A 153 0.17 2.36 -10.15
N PRO A 154 -1.03 2.56 -10.75
CA PRO A 154 -1.50 1.80 -11.90
C PRO A 154 -0.54 1.84 -13.09
N GLU A 155 0.08 2.99 -13.35
CA GLU A 155 1.01 3.13 -14.47
C GLU A 155 2.31 2.36 -14.20
N ILE A 156 2.82 2.43 -12.97
CA ILE A 156 3.99 1.64 -12.54
C ILE A 156 3.70 0.14 -12.63
N LEU A 157 2.54 -0.30 -12.15
CA LEU A 157 2.10 -1.70 -12.24
C LEU A 157 1.96 -2.15 -13.69
N LYS A 158 1.38 -1.30 -14.56
CA LYS A 158 1.26 -1.59 -15.98
C LYS A 158 2.62 -1.73 -16.66
N ILE A 159 3.57 -0.84 -16.39
CA ILE A 159 4.95 -0.93 -16.91
C ILE A 159 5.59 -2.25 -16.48
N LEU A 160 5.44 -2.64 -15.21
CA LEU A 160 5.94 -3.92 -14.71
C LEU A 160 5.29 -5.12 -15.41
N CYS A 161 3.99 -5.03 -15.73
CA CYS A 161 3.24 -6.08 -16.41
C CYS A 161 3.59 -6.19 -17.90
N ASP A 162 3.76 -5.05 -18.57
CA ASP A 162 4.03 -4.97 -20.02
C ASP A 162 5.49 -5.32 -20.35
N GLN A 163 6.43 -4.98 -19.47
CA GLN A 163 7.86 -5.24 -19.66
C GLN A 163 8.31 -6.56 -19.03
N GLY A 164 7.46 -7.19 -18.21
CA GLY A 164 7.76 -8.44 -17.53
C GLY A 164 7.97 -9.60 -18.52
N ILE A 165 9.10 -10.29 -18.40
CA ILE A 165 9.29 -11.58 -19.08
C ILE A 165 8.75 -12.64 -18.12
N PHE A 166 7.63 -13.24 -18.48
CA PHE A 166 7.01 -14.31 -17.72
C PHE A 166 7.25 -15.63 -18.45
N TYR A 167 7.67 -16.65 -17.71
CA TYR A 167 7.74 -18.00 -18.27
C TYR A 167 6.32 -18.48 -18.59
N THR A 168 6.16 -18.99 -19.82
CA THR A 168 4.97 -19.73 -20.27
C THR A 168 4.84 -21.05 -19.54
#